data_AF-A0A242M4Q2-F1
#
_entry.id   AF-A0A242M4Q2-F1
#
_cell.length_a   1.000
_cell.length_b   1.000
_cell.length_c   1.000
_cell.angle_alpha   90.00
_cell.angle_beta   90.00
_cell.angle_gamma   90.00
#
_symmetry.space_group_name_H-M   'P 1'
#
loop_
_entity.id
_entity.type
_entity.pdbx_description
1 polymer ?
#
loop_
_entity_poly.entity_id
_entity_poly.type
_entity_poly.pdbx_seq_one_letter_code
_entity_poly.pdbx_strand_id
1 'polypeptide(L)'
;MDSAEALVAAAINGAGVINLPTYLLATEIRQGRLQPVLETFAVAGTPIRATYPTRRPLTPKVRVFIDQLVDAWQPAPPWET
;
A
#
# COMPACT_ATOMS: atom_id res chain seq x y z
N MET A 1 2.63 19.19 8.88
CA MET A 1 1.29 18.89 8.36
C MET A 1 1.48 17.71 7.42
N ASP A 2 1.82 16.55 7.99
CA ASP A 2 2.31 15.36 7.29
C ASP A 2 1.46 14.15 7.67
N SER A 3 0.14 14.24 7.47
CA SER A 3 -0.77 13.16 7.82
C SER A 3 -1.50 12.71 6.56
N ALA A 4 -1.09 11.56 6.02
CA ALA A 4 -1.76 10.97 4.86
C ALA A 4 -3.25 10.75 5.12
N GLU A 5 -3.62 10.40 6.34
CA GLU A 5 -5.00 10.28 6.81
C GLU A 5 -5.79 11.58 6.65
N ALA A 6 -5.18 12.74 6.95
CA ALA A 6 -5.82 14.04 6.78
C ALA A 6 -6.03 14.39 5.30
N LEU A 7 -5.08 14.02 4.43
CA LEU A 7 -5.22 14.18 2.97
C LEU A 7 -6.34 13.30 2.42
N VAL A 8 -6.45 12.06 2.89
CA VAL A 8 -7.55 11.14 2.53
C VAL A 8 -8.89 11.72 2.98
N ALA A 9 -8.99 12.17 4.23
CA ALA A 9 -10.21 12.80 4.73
C ALA A 9 -10.58 14.04 3.92
N ALA A 10 -9.62 14.90 3.55
CA ALA A 10 -9.87 16.07 2.72
C ALA A 10 -10.39 15.68 1.33
N ALA A 11 -9.79 14.66 0.68
CA ALA A 11 -10.23 14.17 -0.63
C ALA A 11 -11.65 13.59 -0.60
N ILE A 12 -11.99 12.80 0.43
CA ILE A 12 -13.36 12.29 0.65
C ILE A 12 -14.36 13.43 0.78
N ASN A 13 -13.96 14.55 1.39
CA ASN A 13 -14.79 15.75 1.53
C ASN A 13 -14.74 16.68 0.29
N GLY A 14 -14.18 16.22 -0.83
CA GLY A 14 -14.21 16.96 -2.09
C GLY A 14 -13.15 18.06 -2.22
N ALA A 15 -12.11 18.07 -1.37
CA ALA A 15 -11.06 19.09 -1.42
C ALA A 15 -10.10 18.97 -2.63
N GLY A 16 -10.21 17.89 -3.43
CA GLY A 16 -9.46 17.72 -4.68
C GLY A 16 -8.95 16.29 -4.92
N VAL A 17 -7.94 16.18 -5.77
CA VAL A 17 -7.28 14.92 -6.14
C VAL A 17 -6.03 14.71 -5.30
N ILE A 18 -5.82 13.47 -4.85
CA ILE A 18 -4.65 13.05 -4.09
C ILE A 18 -3.91 11.93 -4.81
N ASN A 19 -2.59 11.88 -4.65
CA ASN A 19 -1.75 10.77 -5.13
C ASN A 19 -1.00 10.19 -3.94
N LEU A 20 -1.49 9.06 -3.43
CA LEU A 20 -0.96 8.35 -2.26
C LEU A 20 -0.85 6.86 -2.57
N PRO A 21 -0.04 6.10 -1.82
CA PRO A 21 0.03 4.65 -1.95
C PRO A 21 -1.34 3.96 -1.83
N THR A 22 -1.57 2.95 -2.66
CA THR A 22 -2.86 2.23 -2.79
C THR A 22 -3.35 1.63 -1.48
N TYR A 23 -2.44 1.16 -0.61
CA TYR A 23 -2.81 0.60 0.70
C TYR A 23 -3.50 1.58 1.64
N LEU A 24 -3.33 2.90 1.45
CA LEU A 24 -4.04 3.93 2.23
C LEU A 24 -5.43 4.24 1.66
N LEU A 25 -5.66 3.94 0.39
CA LEU A 25 -6.85 4.35 -0.35
C LEU A 25 -7.83 3.19 -0.57
N ALA A 26 -7.35 1.95 -0.52
CA ALA A 26 -8.10 0.76 -0.91
C ALA A 26 -9.44 0.59 -0.20
N THR A 27 -9.54 0.93 1.09
CA THR A 27 -10.80 0.87 1.82
C THR A 27 -11.80 1.91 1.31
N GLU A 28 -11.33 3.14 1.11
CA GLU A 28 -12.16 4.26 0.67
C GLU A 28 -12.63 4.09 -0.78
N ILE A 29 -11.77 3.54 -1.63
CA ILE A 29 -12.08 3.17 -3.01
C ILE A 29 -13.14 2.05 -3.05
N ARG A 30 -12.94 0.96 -2.30
CA ARG A 30 -13.92 -0.14 -2.23
C ARG A 30 -15.28 0.30 -1.70
N GLN A 31 -15.30 1.30 -0.82
CA GLN A 31 -16.54 1.86 -0.27
C GLN A 31 -17.15 2.96 -1.16
N GLY A 32 -16.56 3.22 -2.33
CA GLY A 32 -17.07 4.19 -3.31
C GLY A 32 -16.92 5.66 -2.88
N ARG A 33 -16.14 5.94 -1.83
CA ARG A 33 -15.89 7.31 -1.35
C ARG A 33 -14.78 8.01 -2.12
N LEU A 34 -13.86 7.24 -2.69
CA LEU A 34 -12.84 7.72 -3.62
C LEU A 34 -12.97 6.99 -4.94
N GLN A 35 -12.72 7.70 -6.04
CA GLN A 35 -12.76 7.17 -7.39
C GLN A 35 -11.35 7.28 -8.00
N PRO A 36 -10.73 6.17 -8.46
CA PRO A 36 -9.51 6.22 -9.25
C PRO A 36 -9.70 7.07 -10.51
N VAL A 37 -8.73 7.91 -10.80
CA VAL A 37 -8.69 8.78 -11.99
C VAL A 37 -7.31 8.72 -12.63
N LEU A 38 -7.22 9.08 -13.91
CA LEU A 38 -5.95 9.13 -14.65
C LEU A 38 -5.19 7.80 -14.67
N GLU A 39 -5.89 6.66 -14.63
CA GLU A 39 -5.26 5.32 -14.54
C GLU A 39 -4.31 5.04 -15.71
N THR A 40 -4.58 5.56 -16.90
CA THR A 40 -3.69 5.47 -18.08
C THR A 40 -2.33 6.16 -17.87
N PHE A 41 -2.23 7.07 -16.91
CA PHE A 41 -1.01 7.80 -16.56
C PHE A 41 -0.36 7.27 -15.29
N ALA A 42 -0.89 6.19 -14.69
CA ALA A 42 -0.34 5.61 -13.48
C ALA A 42 1.07 5.04 -13.75
N VAL A 43 2.01 5.39 -12.87
CA VAL A 43 3.36 4.83 -12.89
C VAL A 43 3.44 3.70 -11.88
N ALA A 44 4.25 2.68 -12.18
CA ALA A 44 4.51 1.59 -11.25
C ALA A 44 4.95 2.14 -9.87
N GLY A 45 4.26 1.69 -8.82
CA GLY A 45 4.52 2.09 -7.45
C GLY A 45 5.90 1.66 -6.97
N THR A 46 6.37 2.29 -5.89
CA THR A 46 7.61 1.85 -5.22
C THR A 46 7.36 0.51 -4.52
N PRO A 47 8.22 -0.51 -4.70
CA PRO A 47 8.00 -1.81 -4.08
C PRO A 47 8.14 -1.73 -2.56
N ILE A 48 7.29 -2.46 -1.85
CA ILE A 48 7.43 -2.69 -0.41
C ILE A 48 8.57 -3.69 -0.19
N ARG A 49 9.50 -3.37 0.72
CA ARG A 49 10.70 -4.18 0.98
C ARG A 49 10.76 -4.60 2.44
N ALA A 50 10.92 -5.90 2.68
CA ALA A 50 11.29 -6.41 4.00
C ALA A 50 12.81 -6.26 4.18
N THR A 51 13.25 -5.45 5.14
CA THR A 51 14.68 -5.22 5.44
C THR A 51 15.07 -5.91 6.73
N TYR A 52 16.26 -6.52 6.76
CA TYR A 52 16.81 -7.18 7.95
C TYR A 52 18.34 -7.01 8.00
N PRO A 53 18.96 -7.04 9.19
CA PRO A 53 20.41 -6.86 9.31
C PRO A 53 21.19 -8.02 8.67
N THR A 54 22.11 -7.70 7.75
CA THR A 54 22.93 -8.69 7.02
C THR A 54 23.93 -9.43 7.92
N ARG A 55 24.31 -8.87 9.08
CA ARG A 55 25.40 -9.38 9.92
C ARG A 55 24.99 -10.53 10.87
N ARG A 56 23.74 -11.00 10.80
CA ARG A 56 23.26 -12.12 11.62
C ARG A 56 22.60 -13.16 10.72
N PRO A 57 22.81 -14.48 10.96
CA PRO A 57 22.02 -15.50 10.29
C PRO A 57 20.54 -15.21 10.52
N LEU A 58 19.77 -15.17 9.43
CA LEU A 58 18.33 -14.98 9.53
C LEU A 58 17.75 -16.12 10.36
N THR A 59 17.06 -15.80 11.46
CA THR A 59 16.46 -16.85 12.27
C THR A 59 15.38 -17.57 11.45
N PRO A 60 15.21 -18.91 11.61
CA PRO A 60 14.20 -19.66 10.88
C PRO A 60 12.79 -19.07 11.02
N LYS A 61 12.46 -18.52 12.20
CA LYS A 61 11.18 -17.84 12.45
C LYS A 61 10.97 -16.61 11.57
N VAL A 62 12.01 -15.77 11.40
CA VAL A 62 11.92 -14.59 10.52
C VAL A 62 11.84 -15.02 9.06
N ARG A 63 12.57 -16.06 8.66
CA ARG A 63 12.49 -16.59 7.29
C ARG A 63 11.06 -17.05 6.96
N VAL A 64 10.49 -17.90 7.82
CA VAL A 64 9.11 -18.40 7.66
C VAL A 64 8.09 -17.26 7.63
N PHE A 65 8.27 -16.23 8.46
CA PHE A 65 7.40 -15.05 8.44
C PHE A 65 7.47 -14.29 7.10
N ILE A 66 8.68 -14.05 6.58
CA ILE A 66 8.86 -13.39 5.27
C ILE A 66 8.24 -14.24 4.17
N ASP A 67 8.45 -15.56 4.19
CA ASP A 67 7.88 -16.47 3.18
C ASP A 67 6.35 -16.41 3.19
N GLN A 68 5.72 -16.50 4.37
CA GLN A 68 4.26 -16.38 4.48
C GLN A 68 3.73 -15.02 4.02
N LEU A 69 4.48 -13.93 4.28
CA LEU A 69 4.09 -12.59 3.86
C LEU A 69 4.18 -12.44 2.33
N VAL A 70 5.21 -13.02 1.70
CA VAL A 70 5.33 -13.05 0.24
C VAL A 70 4.18 -13.86 -0.36
N ASP A 71 3.90 -15.05 0.16
CA ASP A 71 2.83 -15.92 -0.33
C ASP A 71 1.46 -15.23 -0.21
N ALA A 72 1.21 -14.53 0.90
CA ALA A 72 -0.03 -13.80 1.13
C ALA A 72 -0.24 -12.59 0.18
N TRP A 73 0.81 -12.12 -0.50
CA TRP A 73 0.75 -10.97 -1.41
C TRP A 73 0.85 -11.37 -2.89
N GLN A 74 0.82 -12.67 -3.21
CA GLN A 74 0.79 -13.16 -4.59
C GLN A 74 -0.66 -13.39 -5.07
N PRO A 75 -0.99 -13.07 -6.34
CA PRO A 75 -0.16 -12.35 -7.33
C PRO A 75 -0.13 -10.83 -7.10
N ALA A 76 -1.00 -10.32 -6.22
CA ALA A 76 -1.14 -8.92 -5.88
C ALA A 76 -1.39 -8.77 -4.37
N PRO A 77 -1.01 -7.63 -3.77
CA PRO A 77 -1.25 -7.40 -2.36
C PRO A 77 -2.75 -7.28 -2.04
N PRO A 78 -3.16 -7.53 -0.78
CA PRO A 78 -4.57 -7.63 -0.39
C PRO A 78 -5.38 -6.32 -0.51
N TRP A 79 -4.71 -5.19 -0.71
CA TRP A 79 -5.36 -3.89 -0.93
C TRP A 79 -5.56 -3.56 -2.41
N GLU A 80 -5.03 -4.39 -3.32
CA GLU A 80 -5.23 -4.31 -4.77
C GLU A 80 -6.12 -5.44 -5.31
N THR A 81 -6.68 -6.26 -4.40
CA THR A 81 -7.59 -7.38 -4.71
C THR A 81 -9.05 -6.96 -4.70
#